data_AF-A0A8T5G0F9-F1
#
_entry.id   AF-A0A8T5G0F9-F1
#
_cell.length_a   1.000
_cell.length_b   1.000
_cell.length_c   1.000
_cell.angle_alpha   90.00
_cell.angle_beta   90.00
_cell.angle_gamma   90.00
#
_symmetry.space_group_name_H-M   'P 1'
#
loop_
_entity.id
_entity.type
_entity.pdbx_description
1 polymer ?
#
loop_
_entity_poly.entity_id
_entity_poly.type
_entity_poly.pdbx_seq_one_letter_code
_entity_poly.pdbx_strand_id
1 'polypeptide(L)'
;MTLNKMQLTIIEQIIDSNAGLSSFELFSKLKRSQSQISYTLTSLVKEGLIEKKKTFYFISKYVHAQYLKDLYLSTRINLGRILSNNRIKFLTAILEPKSIQEIMTQSELKKSVVYKYIKEFQEFGIIKKLNSKFIINEQKWLLIKEFILEYTKFKQRIDYRIPSNAQILFKNDKKVIFRYDFEFDAQKTAFSKFSKNGIKIYPVGTIYRFPKKKLSIKKVYIDALDISKDYRDYMFDILFYLKHKKKLSNVKHKLNKEIKEHLINNNIKHLPSHKEIKEKANDYDLKWQ
;
A
#
# COMPACT_ATOMS: atom_id res chain seq x y z
N MET A 1 2.52 7.29 1.41
CA MET A 1 3.61 7.08 2.40
C MET A 1 4.31 8.40 2.66
N THR A 2 4.31 8.91 3.89
CA THR A 2 4.94 10.19 4.26
C THR A 2 5.46 10.15 5.68
N LEU A 3 6.58 10.82 5.95
CA LEU A 3 7.08 11.08 7.30
C LEU A 3 7.16 12.58 7.51
N ASN A 4 6.65 13.10 8.62
CA ASN A 4 6.76 14.53 8.91
C ASN A 4 8.14 14.87 9.50
N LYS A 5 8.46 16.17 9.59
CA LYS A 5 9.76 16.63 10.13
C LYS A 5 9.97 16.18 11.59
N MET A 6 8.93 16.22 12.42
CA MET A 6 9.01 15.81 13.84
C MET A 6 9.38 14.33 13.98
N GLN A 7 8.76 13.46 13.17
CA GLN A 7 9.06 12.04 13.14
C GLN A 7 10.54 11.81 12.82
N LEU A 8 11.06 12.50 11.80
CA LEU A 8 12.45 12.37 11.39
C LEU A 8 13.40 12.93 12.47
N THR A 9 13.08 14.06 13.09
CA THR A 9 13.88 14.61 14.21
C THR A 9 13.91 13.68 15.42
N ILE A 10 12.79 13.05 15.80
CA ILE A 10 12.79 12.06 16.89
C ILE A 10 13.69 10.86 16.54
N ILE A 11 13.65 10.39 15.29
CA ILE A 11 14.52 9.30 14.83
C ILE A 11 16.00 9.72 14.95
N GLU A 12 16.37 10.90 14.47
CA GLU A 12 17.74 11.45 14.58
C GLU A 12 18.21 11.46 16.04
N GLN A 13 17.38 11.97 16.98
CA GLN A 13 17.70 12.00 18.40
C GLN A 13 17.88 10.59 19.00
N ILE A 14 17.04 9.63 18.62
CA ILE A 14 17.17 8.24 19.07
C ILE A 14 18.48 7.64 18.54
N ILE A 15 18.84 7.88 17.28
CA ILE A 15 20.09 7.40 16.69
C ILE A 15 21.30 7.98 17.45
N ASP A 16 21.32 9.28 17.68
CA ASP A 16 22.45 9.95 18.36
C ASP A 16 22.62 9.50 19.81
N SER A 17 21.56 9.06 20.47
CA SER A 17 21.64 8.61 21.87
C SER A 17 22.41 7.30 22.06
N ASN A 18 22.44 6.42 21.04
CA ASN A 18 22.93 5.02 21.06
C ASN A 18 22.29 4.09 22.12
N ALA A 19 22.02 4.55 23.34
CA ALA A 19 21.43 3.82 24.45
C ALA A 19 19.88 3.78 24.43
N GLY A 20 19.27 4.44 23.44
CA GLY A 20 17.82 4.65 23.38
C GLY A 20 17.37 5.85 24.22
N LEU A 21 16.16 6.34 23.96
CA LEU A 21 15.60 7.50 24.67
C LEU A 21 14.21 7.18 25.22
N SER A 22 13.92 7.69 26.41
CA SER A 22 12.57 7.70 26.97
C SER A 22 11.71 8.81 26.36
N SER A 23 10.40 8.70 26.52
CA SER A 23 9.48 9.77 26.11
C SER A 23 9.71 11.08 26.87
N PHE A 24 10.16 11.01 28.12
CA PHE A 24 10.44 12.18 28.95
C PHE A 24 11.69 12.91 28.46
N GLU A 25 12.78 12.20 28.16
CA GLU A 25 14.00 12.80 27.62
C GLU A 25 13.74 13.48 26.25
N LEU A 26 12.95 12.83 25.38
CA LEU A 26 12.55 13.41 24.10
C LEU A 26 11.69 14.67 24.28
N PHE A 27 10.77 14.67 25.24
CA PHE A 27 9.98 15.84 25.61
C PHE A 27 10.86 17.01 26.04
N SER A 28 11.79 16.77 26.96
CA SER A 28 12.71 17.78 27.50
C SER A 28 13.63 18.35 26.41
N LYS A 29 14.12 17.52 25.50
CA LYS A 29 14.99 17.95 24.39
C LYS A 29 14.26 18.75 23.32
N LEU A 30 13.04 18.34 22.94
CA LEU A 30 12.35 18.88 21.76
C LEU A 30 11.43 20.06 22.07
N LYS A 31 11.21 20.41 23.35
CA LYS A 31 10.33 21.52 23.78
C LYS A 31 8.93 21.43 23.14
N ARG A 32 8.36 20.23 23.07
CA ARG A 32 7.01 19.94 22.54
C ARG A 32 6.12 19.36 23.60
N SER A 33 4.79 19.37 23.39
CA SER A 33 3.90 18.78 24.38
C SER A 33 4.10 17.26 24.48
N GLN A 34 3.96 16.72 25.68
CA GLN A 34 4.12 15.28 25.94
C GLN A 34 3.11 14.45 25.12
N SER A 35 1.91 14.98 24.90
CA SER A 35 0.89 14.37 24.03
C SER A 35 1.36 14.26 22.58
N GLN A 36 1.98 15.31 22.03
CA GLN A 36 2.53 15.29 20.66
C GLN A 36 3.68 14.29 20.51
N ILE A 37 4.59 14.25 21.48
CA ILE A 37 5.70 13.27 21.49
C ILE A 37 5.16 11.84 21.55
N SER A 38 4.23 11.57 22.46
CA SER A 38 3.64 10.24 22.63
C SER A 38 2.88 9.77 21.38
N TYR A 39 2.10 10.66 20.76
CA TYR A 39 1.43 10.38 19.49
C TYR A 39 2.44 10.07 18.37
N THR A 40 3.50 10.88 18.27
CA THR A 40 4.54 10.71 17.24
C THR A 40 5.31 9.42 17.42
N LEU A 41 5.70 9.08 18.66
CA LEU A 41 6.36 7.82 18.98
C LEU A 41 5.47 6.61 18.65
N THR A 42 4.20 6.67 19.02
CA THR A 42 3.23 5.61 18.67
C THR A 42 3.11 5.44 17.16
N SER A 43 3.08 6.55 16.41
CA SER A 43 3.08 6.50 14.95
C SER A 43 4.38 5.87 14.43
N LEU A 44 5.55 6.25 14.93
CA LEU A 44 6.84 5.70 14.49
C LEU A 44 6.99 4.20 14.77
N VAL A 45 6.46 3.72 15.88
CA VAL A 45 6.38 2.28 16.20
C VAL A 45 5.50 1.56 15.17
N LYS A 46 4.33 2.12 14.84
CA LYS A 46 3.44 1.58 13.78
C LYS A 46 4.08 1.61 12.39
N GLU A 47 4.96 2.57 12.14
CA GLU A 47 5.78 2.65 10.92
C GLU A 47 6.96 1.67 10.90
N GLY A 48 7.19 0.93 12.00
CA GLY A 48 8.30 0.01 12.14
C GLY A 48 9.66 0.70 12.11
N LEU A 49 9.73 2.02 12.33
CA LEU A 49 10.99 2.78 12.31
C LEU A 49 11.69 2.74 13.67
N ILE A 50 10.90 2.63 14.74
CA ILE A 50 11.40 2.49 16.10
C ILE A 50 10.69 1.34 16.81
N GLU A 51 11.31 0.82 17.86
CA GLU A 51 10.73 -0.17 18.76
C GLU A 51 10.79 0.34 20.20
N LYS A 52 9.79 -0.02 21.01
CA LYS A 52 9.75 0.31 22.44
C LYS A 52 10.20 -0.90 23.24
N LYS A 53 11.19 -0.74 24.12
CA LYS A 53 11.61 -1.73 25.12
C LYS A 53 11.50 -1.11 26.50
N LYS A 54 10.58 -1.63 27.32
CA LYS A 54 10.20 -1.03 28.62
C LYS A 54 9.84 0.45 28.43
N THR A 55 10.65 1.36 28.95
CA THR A 55 10.44 2.82 28.90
C THR A 55 11.20 3.51 27.78
N PHE A 56 12.10 2.81 27.09
CA PHE A 56 13.02 3.39 26.11
C PHE A 56 12.63 3.02 24.68
N TYR A 57 12.94 3.92 23.75
CA TYR A 57 12.73 3.76 22.32
C TYR A 57 14.06 3.63 21.59
N PHE A 58 14.13 2.68 20.67
CA PHE A 58 15.30 2.32 19.88
C PHE A 58 14.95 2.28 18.40
N ILE A 59 15.95 2.35 17.52
CA ILE A 59 15.73 2.03 16.11
C ILE A 59 15.31 0.56 15.99
N SER A 60 14.23 0.32 15.25
CA SER A 60 13.69 -1.02 15.04
C SER A 60 14.67 -1.91 14.28
N LYS A 61 14.63 -3.22 14.54
CA LYS A 61 15.42 -4.21 13.80
C LYS A 61 14.96 -4.42 12.34
N TYR A 62 13.85 -3.82 11.92
CA TYR A 62 13.42 -3.91 10.52
C TYR A 62 14.44 -3.27 9.57
N VAL A 63 14.60 -3.88 8.39
CA VAL A 63 15.62 -3.53 7.40
C VAL A 63 15.55 -2.05 7.00
N HIS A 64 14.35 -1.52 6.73
CA HIS A 64 14.18 -0.11 6.37
C HIS A 64 14.58 0.85 7.50
N ALA A 65 14.36 0.48 8.75
CA ALA A 65 14.77 1.30 9.89
C ALA A 65 16.30 1.35 10.01
N GLN A 66 16.99 0.24 9.72
CA GLN A 66 18.45 0.20 9.70
C GLN A 66 19.03 1.04 8.55
N TYR A 67 18.49 0.94 7.33
CA TYR A 67 18.92 1.83 6.24
C TYR A 67 18.74 3.32 6.54
N LEU A 68 17.65 3.69 7.22
CA LEU A 68 17.43 5.07 7.64
C LEU A 68 18.47 5.52 8.68
N LYS A 69 18.83 4.64 9.62
CA LYS A 69 19.89 4.88 10.61
C LYS A 69 21.23 5.07 9.91
N ASP A 70 21.60 4.16 9.02
CA ASP A 70 22.88 4.20 8.32
C ASP A 70 22.99 5.42 7.40
N LEU A 71 21.89 5.80 6.74
CA LEU A 71 21.80 7.04 5.96
C LEU A 71 22.10 8.27 6.82
N TYR A 72 21.51 8.35 8.00
CA TYR A 72 21.75 9.47 8.91
C TYR A 72 23.19 9.48 9.44
N LEU A 73 23.72 8.34 9.86
CA LEU A 73 25.07 8.24 10.41
C LEU A 73 26.16 8.56 9.37
N SER A 74 25.99 8.07 8.13
CA SER A 74 26.95 8.27 7.03
C SER A 74 26.98 9.69 6.48
N THR A 75 25.85 10.40 6.51
CA THR A 75 25.75 11.73 5.90
C THR A 75 25.70 12.86 6.92
N ARG A 76 25.23 12.59 8.14
CA ARG A 76 24.87 13.59 9.16
C ARG A 76 23.94 14.69 8.66
N ILE A 77 23.27 14.47 7.53
CA ILE A 77 22.32 15.42 6.98
C ILE A 77 20.99 15.28 7.72
N ASN A 78 20.36 16.41 8.00
CA ASN A 78 19.00 16.46 8.51
C ASN A 78 18.05 15.71 7.55
N LEU A 79 17.55 14.56 8.00
CA LEU A 79 16.64 13.70 7.26
C LEU A 79 15.36 14.45 6.90
N GLY A 80 14.93 15.40 7.73
CA GLY A 80 13.82 16.31 7.45
C GLY A 80 13.96 17.12 6.16
N ARG A 81 15.18 17.39 5.68
CA ARG A 81 15.40 18.07 4.38
C ARG A 81 15.13 17.14 3.20
N ILE A 82 15.40 15.85 3.36
CA ILE A 82 15.39 14.86 2.27
C ILE A 82 14.10 14.04 2.23
N LEU A 83 13.59 13.63 3.39
CA LEU A 83 12.54 12.61 3.51
C LEU A 83 11.21 13.17 4.04
N SER A 84 11.13 14.47 4.35
CA SER A 84 9.90 15.00 4.93
C SER A 84 8.74 15.14 3.94
N ASN A 85 7.55 14.85 4.44
CA ASN A 85 6.25 15.02 3.80
C ASN A 85 6.16 14.25 2.47
N ASN A 86 5.83 14.95 1.38
CA ASN A 86 5.62 14.37 0.06
C ASN A 86 6.93 13.96 -0.65
N ARG A 87 8.09 14.23 -0.06
CA ARG A 87 9.38 13.83 -0.64
C ARG A 87 9.53 12.32 -0.77
N ILE A 88 9.04 11.56 0.21
CA ILE A 88 9.02 10.09 0.12
C ILE A 88 8.16 9.62 -1.05
N LYS A 89 6.97 10.23 -1.26
CA LYS A 89 6.12 9.90 -2.41
C LYS A 89 6.84 10.16 -3.74
N PHE A 90 7.54 11.29 -3.84
CA PHE A 90 8.35 11.61 -5.00
C PHE A 90 9.46 10.57 -5.23
N LEU A 91 10.27 10.29 -4.20
CA LEU A 91 11.38 9.33 -4.28
C LEU A 91 10.89 7.91 -4.63
N THR A 92 9.73 7.51 -4.10
CA THR A 92 9.09 6.22 -4.43
C THR A 92 8.73 6.15 -5.92
N ALA A 93 8.26 7.26 -6.51
CA ALA A 93 7.89 7.30 -7.92
C ALA A 93 9.11 7.20 -8.86
N ILE A 94 10.30 7.57 -8.40
CA ILE A 94 11.55 7.53 -9.18
C ILE A 94 12.53 6.44 -8.73
N LEU A 95 12.03 5.37 -8.09
CA LEU A 95 12.81 4.15 -7.85
C LEU A 95 13.31 3.56 -9.18
N GLU A 96 12.54 3.77 -10.26
CA GLU A 96 12.91 3.50 -11.64
C GLU A 96 12.95 4.82 -12.45
N PRO A 97 13.65 4.90 -13.59
CA PRO A 97 13.69 6.12 -14.40
C PRO A 97 12.29 6.56 -14.86
N LYS A 98 11.84 7.76 -14.45
CA LYS A 98 10.53 8.31 -14.82
C LYS A 98 10.60 9.73 -15.37
N SER A 99 9.74 10.04 -16.34
CA SER A 99 9.47 11.40 -16.81
C SER A 99 8.64 12.19 -15.79
N ILE A 100 8.59 13.52 -15.96
CA ILE A 100 7.80 14.41 -15.08
C ILE A 100 6.32 13.99 -15.03
N GLN A 101 5.73 13.65 -16.18
CA GLN A 101 4.32 13.27 -16.26
C GLN A 101 4.04 11.95 -15.54
N GLU A 102 4.94 10.98 -15.65
CA GLU A 102 4.85 9.71 -14.92
C GLU A 102 5.00 9.94 -13.41
N ILE A 103 5.96 10.78 -12.99
CA ILE A 103 6.15 11.14 -11.58
C ILE A 103 4.88 11.77 -11.01
N MET A 104 4.30 12.76 -11.70
CA MET A 104 3.06 13.40 -11.28
C MET A 104 1.92 12.40 -11.12
N THR A 105 1.79 11.48 -12.07
CA THR A 105 0.72 10.47 -12.08
C THR A 105 0.89 9.47 -10.92
N GLN A 106 2.10 8.94 -10.73
CA GLN A 106 2.37 7.91 -9.72
C GLN A 106 2.43 8.46 -8.29
N SER A 107 2.94 9.67 -8.11
CA SER A 107 3.06 10.31 -6.79
C SER A 107 1.82 11.12 -6.38
N GLU A 108 0.90 11.37 -7.31
CA GLU A 108 -0.25 12.26 -7.17
C GLU A 108 0.15 13.70 -6.74
N LEU A 109 1.35 14.14 -7.13
CA LEU A 109 1.87 15.46 -6.78
C LEU A 109 1.59 16.49 -7.87
N LYS A 110 1.32 17.73 -7.44
CA LYS A 110 1.16 18.88 -8.35
C LYS A 110 2.48 19.15 -9.09
N LYS A 111 2.37 19.61 -10.34
CA LYS A 111 3.51 19.98 -11.18
C LYS A 111 4.51 20.89 -10.44
N SER A 112 4.05 21.97 -9.81
CA SER A 112 4.92 22.89 -9.06
C SER A 112 5.73 22.21 -7.94
N VAL A 113 5.15 21.24 -7.25
CA VAL A 113 5.83 20.47 -6.20
C VAL A 113 6.88 19.55 -6.80
N VAL A 114 6.56 18.89 -7.92
CA VAL A 114 7.48 18.01 -8.65
C VAL A 114 8.71 18.79 -9.13
N TYR A 115 8.53 19.94 -9.77
CA TYR A 115 9.66 20.79 -10.21
C TYR A 115 10.50 21.29 -9.04
N LYS A 116 9.87 21.71 -7.94
CA LYS A 116 10.57 22.11 -6.72
C LYS A 116 11.46 20.99 -6.19
N TYR A 117 10.92 19.77 -6.07
CA TYR A 117 11.69 18.62 -5.57
C TYR A 117 12.78 18.19 -6.53
N ILE A 118 12.55 18.24 -7.85
CA ILE A 118 13.60 17.97 -8.83
C ILE A 118 14.78 18.93 -8.62
N LYS A 119 14.51 20.24 -8.54
CA LYS A 119 15.56 21.24 -8.34
C LYS A 119 16.33 20.99 -7.04
N GLU A 120 15.63 20.89 -5.91
CA GLU A 120 16.26 20.66 -4.59
C GLU A 120 17.09 19.35 -4.59
N PHE A 121 16.55 18.24 -5.11
CA PHE A 121 17.26 16.97 -5.11
C PHE A 121 18.42 16.90 -6.09
N GLN A 122 18.39 17.65 -7.19
CA GLN A 122 19.54 17.80 -8.07
C GLN A 122 20.64 18.61 -7.41
N GLU A 123 20.31 19.68 -6.68
CA GLU A 123 21.28 20.48 -5.91
C GLU A 123 21.99 19.62 -4.85
N PHE A 124 21.28 18.72 -4.18
CA PHE A 124 21.88 17.73 -3.26
C PHE A 124 22.57 16.55 -3.97
N GLY A 125 22.45 16.44 -5.30
CA GLY A 125 22.94 15.30 -6.06
C GLY A 125 22.23 13.97 -5.76
N ILE A 126 21.06 14.01 -5.10
CA ILE A 126 20.22 12.86 -4.73
C ILE A 126 19.64 12.20 -5.99
N ILE A 127 19.31 12.99 -7.01
CA ILE A 127 18.77 12.47 -8.27
C ILE A 127 19.65 12.86 -9.45
N LYS A 128 19.60 12.06 -10.51
CA LYS A 128 20.24 12.34 -11.81
C LYS A 128 19.23 12.25 -12.94
N LYS A 129 19.53 12.93 -14.05
CA LYS A 129 18.72 12.91 -15.27
C LYS A 129 19.32 11.92 -16.27
N LEU A 130 18.51 11.02 -16.81
CA LEU A 130 18.84 10.04 -17.85
C LEU A 130 17.82 10.16 -18.97
N ASN A 131 18.21 10.61 -20.16
CA ASN A 131 17.32 10.71 -21.34
C ASN A 131 15.95 11.34 -21.03
N SER A 132 15.95 12.52 -20.38
CA SER A 132 14.75 13.25 -19.94
C SER A 132 13.89 12.57 -18.86
N LYS A 133 14.39 11.51 -18.24
CA LYS A 133 13.84 10.86 -17.06
C LYS A 133 14.70 11.12 -15.83
N PHE A 134 14.12 11.00 -14.65
CA PHE A 134 14.77 11.19 -13.36
C PHE A 134 14.83 9.87 -12.59
N ILE A 135 15.95 9.63 -11.92
CA ILE A 135 16.19 8.47 -11.05
C ILE A 135 17.07 8.90 -9.86
N ILE A 136 16.98 8.16 -8.75
CA ILE A 136 17.92 8.29 -7.63
C ILE A 136 19.36 8.03 -8.10
N ASN A 137 20.30 8.86 -7.64
CA ASN A 137 21.72 8.73 -7.91
C ASN A 137 22.37 7.71 -6.97
N GLU A 138 22.29 6.44 -7.34
CA GLU A 138 22.74 5.31 -6.50
C GLU A 138 24.24 5.35 -6.17
N GLN A 139 25.07 5.98 -7.00
CA GLN A 139 26.51 6.11 -6.74
C GLN A 139 26.81 6.92 -5.47
N LYS A 140 25.95 7.90 -5.13
CA LYS A 140 26.11 8.74 -3.94
C LYS A 140 25.07 8.44 -2.85
N TRP A 141 23.90 7.96 -3.25
CA TRP A 141 22.71 7.92 -2.41
C TRP A 141 22.01 6.56 -2.43
N LEU A 142 22.78 5.48 -2.50
CA LEU A 142 22.27 4.10 -2.44
C LEU A 142 21.35 3.88 -1.22
N LEU A 143 21.76 4.35 -0.04
CA LEU A 143 20.97 4.19 1.20
C LEU A 143 19.59 4.85 1.13
N ILE A 144 19.40 5.93 0.35
CA ILE A 144 18.07 6.50 0.12
C ILE A 144 17.21 5.53 -0.69
N LYS A 145 17.75 4.96 -1.78
CA LYS A 145 17.03 3.99 -2.61
C LYS A 145 16.62 2.78 -1.78
N GLU A 146 17.56 2.19 -1.04
CA GLU A 146 17.32 1.01 -0.21
C GLU A 146 16.29 1.28 0.89
N PHE A 147 16.38 2.43 1.58
CA PHE A 147 15.37 2.84 2.55
C PHE A 147 13.98 2.94 1.91
N ILE A 148 13.84 3.66 0.79
CA ILE A 148 12.53 3.89 0.15
C ILE A 148 11.95 2.57 -0.36
N LEU A 149 12.77 1.70 -0.93
CA LEU A 149 12.37 0.39 -1.43
C LEU A 149 11.85 -0.50 -0.28
N GLU A 150 12.65 -0.71 0.76
CA GLU A 150 12.28 -1.57 1.88
C GLU A 150 11.13 -1.00 2.71
N TYR A 151 11.08 0.32 2.89
CA TYR A 151 9.96 0.96 3.57
C TYR A 151 8.66 0.80 2.78
N THR A 152 8.72 0.88 1.44
CA THR A 152 7.57 0.60 0.57
C THR A 152 7.11 -0.86 0.71
N LYS A 153 8.04 -1.83 0.68
CA LYS A 153 7.74 -3.25 0.88
C LYS A 153 7.10 -3.51 2.25
N PHE A 154 7.66 -2.93 3.31
CA PHE A 154 7.13 -3.02 4.67
C PHE A 154 5.69 -2.51 4.73
N LYS A 155 5.43 -1.33 4.16
CA LYS A 155 4.10 -0.71 4.15
C LYS A 155 3.09 -1.47 3.30
N GLN A 156 3.53 -2.23 2.30
CA GLN A 156 2.65 -3.12 1.54
C GLN A 156 2.29 -4.40 2.33
N ARG A 157 3.23 -4.93 3.11
CA ARG A 157 3.07 -6.18 3.87
C ARG A 157 2.32 -6.01 5.19
N ILE A 158 2.44 -4.85 5.83
CA ILE A 158 1.89 -4.61 7.17
C ILE A 158 0.85 -3.50 7.13
N ASP A 159 -0.26 -3.69 7.85
CA ASP A 159 -1.24 -2.66 8.15
C ASP A 159 -1.67 -2.76 9.61
N TYR A 160 -1.37 -1.74 10.42
CA TYR A 160 -1.67 -1.76 11.86
C TYR A 160 -3.16 -1.80 12.19
N ARG A 161 -4.05 -1.60 11.20
CA ARG A 161 -5.51 -1.63 11.37
C ARG A 161 -6.09 -3.04 11.31
N ILE A 162 -5.27 -4.03 10.96
CA ILE A 162 -5.67 -5.43 10.82
C ILE A 162 -4.77 -6.31 11.71
N PRO A 163 -5.18 -7.57 12.00
CA PRO A 163 -4.34 -8.50 12.75
C PRO A 163 -2.98 -8.72 12.10
N SER A 164 -1.91 -8.85 12.89
CA SER A 164 -0.54 -9.00 12.38
C SER A 164 -0.32 -10.29 11.59
N ASN A 165 -1.11 -11.32 11.84
CA ASN A 165 -1.11 -12.60 11.12
C ASN A 165 -2.16 -12.66 9.99
N ALA A 166 -2.84 -11.55 9.67
CA ALA A 166 -3.73 -11.49 8.53
C ALA A 166 -2.95 -11.40 7.21
N GLN A 167 -3.41 -12.11 6.18
CA GLN A 167 -2.82 -12.02 4.85
C GLN A 167 -3.43 -10.85 4.09
N ILE A 168 -2.65 -9.81 3.78
CA ILE A 168 -3.10 -8.70 2.93
C ILE A 168 -3.23 -9.20 1.48
N LEU A 169 -4.45 -9.08 0.94
CA LEU A 169 -4.75 -9.46 -0.45
C LEU A 169 -4.68 -8.25 -1.40
N PHE A 170 -5.13 -7.09 -0.92
CA PHE A 170 -5.08 -5.82 -1.63
C PHE A 170 -5.01 -4.66 -0.64
N LYS A 171 -4.24 -3.61 -0.97
CA LYS A 171 -4.11 -2.42 -0.13
C LYS A 171 -3.93 -1.17 -0.96
N ASN A 172 -4.64 -0.11 -0.57
CA ASN A 172 -4.36 1.25 -0.99
C ASN A 172 -4.67 2.24 0.14
N ASP A 173 -4.55 3.53 -0.13
CA ASP A 173 -4.79 4.58 0.87
C ASP A 173 -6.22 4.59 1.43
N LYS A 174 -7.20 4.06 0.67
CA LYS A 174 -8.63 4.09 1.01
C LYS A 174 -9.14 2.83 1.71
N LYS A 175 -8.53 1.67 1.45
CA LYS A 175 -8.98 0.37 1.96
C LYS A 175 -7.86 -0.66 2.05
N VAL A 176 -8.09 -1.64 2.92
CA VAL A 176 -7.33 -2.89 2.96
C VAL A 176 -8.32 -4.03 2.81
N ILE A 177 -8.00 -4.98 1.94
CA ILE A 177 -8.68 -6.25 1.81
C ILE A 177 -7.69 -7.31 2.27
N PHE A 178 -8.11 -8.12 3.23
CA PHE A 178 -7.25 -9.10 3.87
C PHE A 178 -8.03 -10.38 4.16
N ARG A 179 -7.30 -11.49 4.21
CA ARG A 179 -7.79 -12.79 4.66
C ARG A 179 -7.40 -13.01 6.11
N TYR A 180 -8.35 -13.48 6.91
CA TYR A 180 -8.15 -13.81 8.30
C TYR A 180 -9.13 -14.91 8.71
N ASP A 181 -8.65 -15.91 9.44
CA ASP A 181 -9.43 -17.12 9.73
C ASP A 181 -10.34 -16.96 10.95
N PHE A 182 -10.11 -15.94 11.78
CA PHE A 182 -10.93 -15.65 12.95
C PHE A 182 -11.93 -14.53 12.68
N GLU A 183 -12.96 -14.43 13.53
CA GLU A 183 -13.86 -13.28 13.53
C GLU A 183 -13.09 -12.01 13.87
N PHE A 184 -13.38 -10.94 13.14
CA PHE A 184 -12.72 -9.65 13.31
C PHE A 184 -13.70 -8.53 13.05
N ASP A 185 -13.54 -7.40 13.74
CA ASP A 185 -14.42 -6.23 13.59
C ASP A 185 -14.14 -5.45 12.28
N ALA A 186 -14.41 -6.13 11.16
CA ALA A 186 -14.32 -5.62 9.82
C ALA A 186 -15.48 -6.17 8.98
N GLN A 187 -15.66 -5.60 7.79
CA GLN A 187 -16.76 -6.00 6.92
C GLN A 187 -16.33 -7.17 6.02
N LYS A 188 -16.97 -8.34 6.15
CA LYS A 188 -16.81 -9.46 5.17
C LYS A 188 -17.15 -8.97 3.76
N THR A 189 -16.29 -9.25 2.77
CA THR A 189 -16.39 -8.77 1.38
C THR A 189 -15.98 -9.85 0.36
N ALA A 190 -15.91 -9.48 -0.92
CA ALA A 190 -15.41 -10.30 -2.03
C ALA A 190 -16.00 -11.72 -2.03
N PHE A 191 -15.17 -12.74 -2.28
CA PHE A 191 -15.57 -14.15 -2.32
C PHE A 191 -16.30 -14.61 -1.06
N SER A 192 -15.97 -14.10 0.13
CA SER A 192 -16.70 -14.44 1.38
C SER A 192 -18.13 -13.91 1.44
N LYS A 193 -18.55 -13.06 0.49
CA LYS A 193 -19.94 -12.61 0.34
C LYS A 193 -20.67 -13.24 -0.85
N PHE A 194 -19.99 -14.02 -1.70
CA PHE A 194 -20.60 -14.55 -2.92
C PHE A 194 -21.75 -15.52 -2.61
N SER A 195 -21.58 -16.43 -1.64
CA SER A 195 -22.62 -17.41 -1.26
C SER A 195 -23.90 -16.72 -0.79
N LYS A 196 -23.79 -15.64 0.00
CA LYS A 196 -24.94 -14.83 0.44
C LYS A 196 -25.60 -14.03 -0.69
N ASN A 197 -24.96 -13.95 -1.86
CA ASN A 197 -25.47 -13.29 -3.06
C ASN A 197 -25.70 -14.30 -4.21
N GLY A 198 -25.78 -15.59 -3.87
CA GLY A 198 -26.25 -16.67 -4.72
C GLY A 198 -25.21 -17.29 -5.66
N ILE A 199 -23.91 -17.10 -5.41
CA ILE A 199 -22.83 -17.91 -6.01
C ILE A 199 -22.18 -18.69 -4.87
N LYS A 200 -22.56 -19.96 -4.70
CA LYS A 200 -22.08 -20.82 -3.60
C LYS A 200 -20.59 -21.14 -3.77
N ILE A 201 -19.76 -20.57 -2.91
CA ILE A 201 -18.34 -20.87 -2.85
C ILE A 201 -17.86 -21.04 -1.41
N TYR A 202 -16.79 -21.83 -1.27
CA TYR A 202 -16.09 -22.05 -0.01
C TYR A 202 -14.69 -21.45 -0.13
N PRO A 203 -14.54 -20.13 0.15
CA PRO A 203 -13.23 -19.51 0.10
C PRO A 203 -12.33 -20.09 1.20
N VAL A 204 -11.03 -20.18 0.91
CA VAL A 204 -10.03 -20.46 1.93
C VAL A 204 -9.94 -19.24 2.85
N GLY A 205 -10.42 -19.38 4.08
CA GLY A 205 -10.48 -18.31 5.06
C GLY A 205 -11.55 -17.23 4.78
N THR A 206 -11.71 -16.31 5.74
CA THR A 206 -12.66 -15.20 5.59
C THR A 206 -11.95 -13.94 5.07
N ILE A 207 -12.52 -13.33 4.05
CA ILE A 207 -12.02 -12.11 3.43
C ILE A 207 -12.79 -10.90 4.00
N TYR A 208 -12.04 -10.00 4.61
CA TYR A 208 -12.52 -8.79 5.24
C TYR A 208 -12.04 -7.54 4.50
N ARG A 209 -12.78 -6.46 4.71
CA ARG A 209 -12.43 -5.10 4.26
C ARG A 209 -12.39 -4.16 5.45
N PHE A 210 -11.30 -3.38 5.53
CA PHE A 210 -11.17 -2.21 6.41
C PHE A 210 -11.07 -0.91 5.57
N PRO A 211 -11.67 0.22 6.01
CA PRO A 211 -12.54 0.38 7.18
C PRO A 211 -13.90 -0.27 7.00
N LYS A 212 -14.53 -0.64 8.12
CA LYS A 212 -15.88 -1.22 8.17
C LYS A 212 -16.89 -0.21 7.61
N LYS A 213 -17.53 -0.56 6.50
CA LYS A 213 -18.56 0.26 5.83
C LYS A 213 -19.63 -0.65 5.24
N LYS A 214 -20.89 -0.20 5.18
CA LYS A 214 -21.95 -0.94 4.49
C LYS A 214 -21.58 -1.13 3.01
N LEU A 215 -21.57 -2.38 2.55
CA LEU A 215 -21.20 -2.73 1.18
C LEU A 215 -22.45 -2.96 0.32
N SER A 216 -22.47 -2.30 -0.83
CA SER A 216 -23.37 -2.67 -1.92
C SER A 216 -22.77 -3.85 -2.68
N ILE A 217 -23.61 -4.53 -3.46
CA ILE A 217 -23.17 -5.65 -4.32
C ILE A 217 -22.06 -5.22 -5.29
N LYS A 218 -22.13 -3.97 -5.77
CA LYS A 218 -21.10 -3.35 -6.62
C LYS A 218 -19.73 -3.30 -5.91
N LYS A 219 -19.70 -2.94 -4.63
CA LYS A 219 -18.45 -2.88 -3.86
C LYS A 219 -17.91 -4.26 -3.54
N VAL A 220 -18.78 -5.24 -3.23
CA VAL A 220 -18.39 -6.64 -3.05
C VAL A 220 -17.71 -7.18 -4.30
N TYR A 221 -18.30 -6.91 -5.48
CA TYR A 221 -17.73 -7.33 -6.76
C TYR A 221 -16.42 -6.63 -7.09
N ILE A 222 -16.32 -5.31 -6.91
CA ILE A 222 -15.05 -4.59 -7.12
C ILE A 222 -13.95 -5.13 -6.19
N ASP A 223 -14.28 -5.43 -4.93
CA ASP A 223 -13.32 -6.00 -3.99
C ASP A 223 -12.84 -7.40 -4.40
N ALA A 224 -13.69 -8.21 -5.07
CA ALA A 224 -13.29 -9.47 -5.65
C ALA A 224 -12.34 -9.25 -6.83
N LEU A 225 -12.72 -8.42 -7.81
CA LEU A 225 -11.89 -8.09 -8.97
C LEU A 225 -10.51 -7.52 -8.59
N ASP A 226 -10.41 -6.76 -7.49
CA ASP A 226 -9.14 -6.20 -6.99
C ASP A 226 -8.19 -7.28 -6.42
N ILE A 227 -8.71 -8.44 -5.99
CA ILE A 227 -7.93 -9.52 -5.37
C ILE A 227 -7.76 -10.75 -6.28
N SER A 228 -8.50 -10.84 -7.38
CA SER A 228 -8.49 -11.98 -8.30
C SER A 228 -7.15 -12.13 -9.02
N LYS A 229 -6.56 -13.32 -8.91
CA LYS A 229 -5.20 -13.58 -9.43
C LYS A 229 -5.10 -14.79 -10.34
N ASP A 230 -6.03 -15.72 -10.21
CA ASP A 230 -5.96 -16.98 -10.91
C ASP A 230 -7.25 -17.29 -11.68
N TYR A 231 -7.18 -18.36 -12.46
CA TYR A 231 -8.25 -18.83 -13.30
C TYR A 231 -9.56 -19.10 -12.54
N ARG A 232 -9.46 -19.60 -11.30
CA ARG A 232 -10.61 -19.93 -10.47
C ARG A 232 -11.28 -18.67 -9.96
N ASP A 233 -10.50 -17.69 -9.51
CA ASP A 233 -11.00 -16.37 -9.13
C ASP A 233 -11.77 -15.73 -10.29
N TYR A 234 -11.19 -15.76 -11.50
CA TYR A 234 -11.83 -15.22 -12.70
C TYR A 234 -13.15 -15.91 -13.04
N MET A 235 -13.22 -17.25 -12.92
CA MET A 235 -14.48 -17.98 -13.09
C MET A 235 -15.55 -17.45 -12.13
N PHE A 236 -15.23 -17.30 -10.84
CA PHE A 236 -16.21 -16.82 -9.87
C PHE A 236 -16.63 -15.36 -10.09
N ASP A 237 -15.71 -14.49 -10.49
CA ASP A 237 -16.03 -13.12 -10.87
C ASP A 237 -17.02 -13.08 -12.04
N ILE A 238 -16.78 -13.90 -13.06
CA ILE A 238 -17.66 -13.98 -14.24
C ILE A 238 -19.06 -14.47 -13.83
N LEU A 239 -19.15 -15.55 -13.04
CA LEU A 239 -20.44 -16.06 -12.57
C LEU A 239 -21.20 -15.03 -11.71
N PHE A 240 -20.48 -14.32 -10.84
CA PHE A 240 -21.04 -13.25 -10.04
C PHE A 240 -21.54 -12.10 -10.90
N TYR A 241 -20.79 -11.74 -11.95
CA TYR A 241 -21.19 -10.75 -12.93
C TYR A 241 -22.47 -11.15 -13.64
N LEU A 242 -22.54 -12.37 -14.18
CA LEU A 242 -23.71 -12.89 -14.90
C LEU A 242 -24.97 -12.84 -14.03
N LYS A 243 -24.86 -13.30 -12.78
CA LYS A 243 -25.98 -13.28 -11.82
C LYS A 243 -26.52 -11.89 -11.52
N HIS A 244 -25.65 -10.89 -11.52
CA HIS A 244 -25.98 -9.51 -11.15
C HIS A 244 -25.77 -8.52 -12.30
N LYS A 245 -25.84 -8.98 -13.56
CA LYS A 245 -25.48 -8.24 -14.79
C LYS A 245 -26.06 -6.82 -14.82
N LYS A 246 -27.36 -6.68 -14.52
CA LYS A 246 -28.06 -5.38 -14.47
C LYS A 246 -27.44 -4.39 -13.47
N LYS A 247 -26.98 -4.87 -12.32
CA LYS A 247 -26.40 -4.03 -11.25
C LYS A 247 -24.91 -3.74 -11.46
N LEU A 248 -24.22 -4.55 -12.28
CA LEU A 248 -22.76 -4.54 -12.42
C LEU A 248 -22.26 -4.05 -13.79
N SER A 249 -23.13 -3.87 -14.78
CA SER A 249 -22.79 -3.39 -16.14
C SER A 249 -21.91 -2.13 -16.15
N ASN A 250 -22.22 -1.17 -15.26
CA ASN A 250 -21.56 0.12 -15.11
C ASN A 250 -20.38 0.13 -14.12
N VAL A 251 -19.84 -1.05 -13.77
CA VAL A 251 -18.60 -1.13 -12.98
C VAL A 251 -17.41 -0.75 -13.85
N LYS A 252 -16.73 0.34 -13.46
CA LYS A 252 -15.46 0.78 -14.05
C LYS A 252 -14.31 0.07 -13.35
N HIS A 253 -13.86 -1.04 -13.93
CA HIS A 253 -12.69 -1.81 -13.47
C HIS A 253 -12.06 -2.49 -14.69
N LYS A 254 -10.72 -2.58 -14.75
CA LYS A 254 -10.00 -3.15 -15.90
C LYS A 254 -10.47 -4.58 -16.18
N LEU A 255 -10.42 -5.45 -15.18
CA LEU A 255 -10.86 -6.84 -15.30
C LEU A 255 -12.36 -6.96 -15.66
N ASN A 256 -13.22 -6.05 -15.19
CA ASN A 256 -14.64 -6.07 -15.58
C ASN A 256 -14.84 -5.69 -17.06
N LYS A 257 -13.99 -4.83 -17.61
CA LYS A 257 -13.99 -4.50 -19.03
C LYS A 257 -13.59 -5.74 -19.84
N GLU A 258 -12.50 -6.39 -19.45
CA GLU A 258 -12.03 -7.64 -20.04
C GLU A 258 -13.09 -8.74 -19.98
N ILE A 259 -13.71 -8.98 -18.81
CA ILE A 259 -14.82 -9.95 -18.67
C ILE A 259 -15.94 -9.65 -19.66
N LYS A 260 -16.39 -8.39 -19.77
CA LYS A 260 -17.47 -8.03 -20.69
C LYS A 260 -17.11 -8.26 -22.16
N GLU A 261 -15.89 -7.90 -22.56
CA GLU A 261 -15.38 -8.14 -23.91
C GLU A 261 -15.24 -9.64 -24.20
N HIS A 262 -14.73 -10.39 -23.22
CA HIS A 262 -14.57 -11.82 -23.30
C HIS A 262 -15.91 -12.55 -23.44
N LEU A 263 -16.93 -12.16 -22.69
CA LEU A 263 -18.28 -12.71 -22.81
C LEU A 263 -18.91 -12.51 -24.20
N ILE A 264 -18.44 -11.53 -24.99
CA ILE A 264 -18.89 -11.30 -26.37
C ILE A 264 -18.03 -12.08 -27.36
N ASN A 265 -16.70 -11.98 -27.26
CA ASN A 265 -15.77 -12.39 -28.32
C ASN A 265 -14.93 -13.65 -28.01
N ASN A 266 -14.99 -14.18 -26.78
CA ASN A 266 -14.21 -15.34 -26.32
C ASN A 266 -12.68 -15.25 -26.60
N ASN A 267 -12.10 -14.06 -26.55
CA ASN A 267 -10.77 -13.79 -27.12
C ASN A 267 -9.66 -13.50 -26.09
N ILE A 268 -9.94 -13.66 -24.80
CA ILE A 268 -9.02 -13.31 -23.71
C ILE A 268 -8.51 -14.60 -23.07
N LYS A 269 -7.28 -14.99 -23.43
CA LYS A 269 -6.69 -16.30 -23.12
C LYS A 269 -6.57 -16.64 -21.62
N HIS A 270 -6.43 -15.63 -20.76
CA HIS A 270 -6.25 -15.87 -19.32
C HIS A 270 -7.58 -16.04 -18.58
N LEU A 271 -8.71 -15.75 -19.24
CA LEU A 271 -10.05 -15.96 -18.69
C LEU A 271 -10.58 -17.34 -19.09
N PRO A 272 -11.50 -17.92 -18.31
CA PRO A 272 -12.11 -19.20 -18.67
C PRO A 272 -12.88 -19.15 -19.98
N SER A 273 -12.83 -20.23 -20.77
CA SER A 273 -13.49 -20.25 -22.06
C SER A 273 -15.02 -20.21 -21.93
N HIS A 274 -15.70 -19.78 -22.98
CA HIS A 274 -17.17 -19.81 -23.05
C HIS A 274 -17.78 -21.17 -22.69
N LYS A 275 -17.13 -22.28 -23.09
CA LYS A 275 -17.60 -23.63 -22.78
C LYS A 275 -17.59 -23.86 -21.27
N GLU A 276 -16.46 -23.60 -20.62
CA GLU A 276 -16.30 -23.80 -19.17
C GLU A 276 -17.20 -22.85 -18.37
N ILE A 277 -17.34 -21.60 -18.81
CA ILE A 277 -18.23 -20.66 -18.14
C ILE A 277 -19.68 -21.13 -18.26
N LYS A 278 -20.11 -21.57 -19.45
CA LYS A 278 -21.48 -22.08 -19.66
C LYS A 278 -21.75 -23.33 -18.81
N GLU A 279 -20.83 -24.28 -18.80
CA GLU A 279 -20.91 -25.47 -17.94
C GLU A 279 -21.08 -25.06 -16.48
N LYS A 280 -20.24 -24.14 -15.98
CA LYS A 280 -20.32 -23.69 -14.59
C LYS A 280 -21.53 -22.81 -14.29
N ALA A 281 -22.02 -22.05 -15.26
CA ALA A 281 -23.21 -21.20 -15.12
C ALA A 281 -24.49 -22.03 -14.94
N ASN A 282 -24.54 -23.21 -15.57
CA ASN A 282 -25.66 -24.14 -15.41
C ASN A 282 -25.80 -24.62 -13.96
N ASP A 283 -24.70 -24.84 -13.23
CA ASP A 283 -24.73 -25.20 -11.79
C ASP A 283 -25.46 -24.15 -10.91
N TYR A 284 -25.67 -22.94 -11.43
CA TYR A 284 -26.28 -21.81 -10.73
C TYR A 284 -27.55 -21.28 -11.40
N ASP A 285 -28.09 -22.00 -12.38
CA ASP A 285 -29.25 -21.60 -13.20
C ASP A 285 -29.08 -20.21 -13.84
N LEU A 286 -27.85 -19.86 -14.23
CA LEU A 286 -27.55 -18.56 -14.81
C LEU A 286 -27.74 -18.60 -16.33
N LYS A 287 -28.57 -17.68 -16.83
CA LYS A 287 -28.75 -17.52 -18.28
C LYS A 287 -27.47 -16.96 -18.90
N TRP A 288 -26.88 -17.77 -19.76
CA TRP A 288 -25.82 -17.40 -20.69
C TRP A 288 -26.46 -16.84 -21.97
N GLN A 289 -27.07 -15.66 -21.89
CA GLN A 289 -27.60 -14.83 -22.98
C GLN A 289 -28.05 -13.47 -22.40
#